data_AF-A0AAD2VLA7-F1
#
_entry.id   AF-A0AAD2VLA7-F1
#
_cell.length_a   1.000
_cell.length_b   1.000
_cell.length_c   1.000
_cell.angle_alpha   90.00
_cell.angle_beta   90.00
_cell.angle_gamma   90.00
#
_symmetry.space_group_name_H-M   'P 1'
#
loop_
_entity.id
_entity.type
_entity.pdbx_description
1 polymer ?
#
loop_
_entity_poly.entity_id
_entity_poly.type
_entity_poly.pdbx_seq_one_letter_code
_entity_poly.pdbx_strand_id
1 'polypeptide(L)'
;MPFSFNLSSGNYLSTQDVEVLQRATRDHQMERLTIGERSFSVRYQSAMDAFIVDPVQGELYSGLSHTELADIIRLADSVENQLNGGNSFLDVFSTYMGQVISEFMHSNDNRIELLQRRLHSCSFLVNIEEMSYIDEALQCPITLAIPQRGVFLRNAEGSRVCSLYDEMALSRIINDGMHHPLSREPITLSMLVAREQCEFDCSIGHFTVRSDCYSV
;
A
#
# COMPACT_ATOMS: atom_id res chain seq x y z
N MET A 1 -3.40 2.44 -37.27
CA MET A 1 -4.43 2.52 -38.34
C MET A 1 -5.79 2.50 -37.65
N PRO A 2 -6.82 3.23 -38.13
CA PRO A 2 -8.15 3.15 -37.51
C PRO A 2 -8.76 1.76 -37.76
N PHE A 3 -9.25 1.11 -36.71
CA PHE A 3 -9.99 -0.13 -36.87
C PHE A 3 -11.48 0.20 -37.06
N SER A 4 -12.09 -0.39 -38.09
CA SER A 4 -13.51 -0.21 -38.40
C SER A 4 -14.25 -1.51 -38.15
N PHE A 5 -15.30 -1.43 -37.34
CA PHE A 5 -16.13 -2.58 -37.00
C PHE A 5 -17.60 -2.30 -37.31
N ASN A 6 -18.32 -3.36 -37.64
CA ASN A 6 -19.78 -3.33 -37.73
C ASN A 6 -20.34 -4.08 -36.53
N LEU A 7 -21.33 -3.49 -35.87
CA LEU A 7 -22.03 -4.15 -34.78
C LEU A 7 -23.04 -5.15 -35.32
N SER A 8 -23.20 -6.28 -34.63
CA SER A 8 -24.31 -7.19 -34.88
C SER A 8 -25.62 -6.60 -34.36
N SER A 9 -26.75 -7.21 -34.73
CA SER A 9 -28.08 -6.86 -34.22
C SER A 9 -28.06 -6.70 -32.69
N GLY A 10 -28.38 -5.50 -32.19
CA GLY A 10 -28.38 -5.19 -30.76
C GLY A 10 -27.18 -4.39 -30.23
N ASN A 11 -26.32 -3.86 -31.10
CA ASN A 11 -25.13 -3.06 -30.74
C ASN A 11 -24.02 -3.85 -30.02
N TYR A 12 -23.90 -5.15 -30.30
CA TYR A 12 -22.85 -6.02 -29.76
C TYR A 12 -21.73 -6.27 -30.78
N LEU A 13 -20.52 -6.41 -30.26
CA LEU A 13 -19.35 -6.92 -30.98
C LEU A 13 -19.36 -8.45 -30.92
N SER A 14 -18.84 -9.11 -31.95
CA SER A 14 -18.61 -10.54 -31.87
C SER A 14 -17.49 -10.86 -30.87
N THR A 15 -17.47 -12.07 -30.31
CA THR A 15 -16.39 -12.50 -29.40
C THR A 15 -15.01 -12.37 -30.06
N GLN A 16 -14.93 -12.67 -31.36
CA GLN A 16 -13.69 -12.53 -32.12
C GLN A 16 -13.26 -11.05 -32.25
N ASP A 17 -14.21 -10.13 -32.45
CA ASP A 17 -13.92 -8.69 -32.52
C ASP A 17 -13.43 -8.16 -31.17
N VAL A 18 -14.06 -8.60 -30.06
CA VAL A 18 -13.61 -8.25 -28.71
C VAL A 18 -12.17 -8.69 -28.48
N GLU A 19 -11.81 -9.93 -28.80
CA GLU A 19 -10.44 -10.42 -28.64
C GLU A 19 -9.42 -9.66 -29.49
N VAL A 20 -9.77 -9.34 -30.74
CA VAL A 20 -8.93 -8.55 -31.65
C VAL A 20 -8.73 -7.14 -31.09
N LEU A 21 -9.80 -6.48 -30.66
CA LEU A 21 -9.78 -5.14 -30.08
C LEU A 21 -8.92 -5.10 -28.81
N GLN A 22 -9.13 -6.05 -27.89
CA GLN A 22 -8.35 -6.13 -26.66
C GLN A 22 -6.86 -6.29 -26.96
N ARG A 23 -6.50 -7.21 -27.87
CA ARG A 23 -5.09 -7.44 -28.26
C ARG A 23 -4.47 -6.20 -28.89
N ALA A 24 -5.15 -5.60 -29.88
CA ALA A 24 -4.66 -4.41 -30.57
C ALA A 24 -4.50 -3.20 -29.65
N THR A 25 -5.39 -3.03 -28.66
CA THR A 25 -5.30 -1.95 -27.69
C THR A 25 -4.17 -2.18 -26.69
N ARG A 26 -3.99 -3.41 -26.19
CA ARG A 26 -2.86 -3.79 -25.31
C ARG A 26 -1.51 -3.51 -25.97
N ASP A 27 -1.40 -3.83 -27.26
CA ASP A 27 -0.18 -3.63 -28.04
C ASP A 27 0.00 -2.16 -28.50
N HIS A 28 -0.85 -1.23 -28.06
CA HIS A 28 -0.86 0.19 -28.45
C HIS A 28 -0.97 0.40 -29.98
N GLN A 29 -1.50 -0.58 -30.70
CA GLN A 29 -1.69 -0.51 -32.16
C GLN A 29 -3.00 0.18 -32.54
N MET A 30 -3.90 0.34 -31.56
CA MET A 30 -5.22 0.94 -31.72
C MET A 30 -5.51 1.98 -30.64
N GLU A 31 -5.69 3.23 -31.07
CA GLU A 31 -6.17 4.33 -30.23
C GLU A 31 -7.58 4.78 -30.61
N ARG A 32 -8.03 4.43 -31.83
CA ARG A 32 -9.30 4.86 -32.40
C ARG A 32 -10.06 3.71 -33.03
N LEU A 33 -11.32 3.64 -32.67
CA LEU A 33 -12.33 2.69 -33.11
C LEU A 33 -13.41 3.44 -33.88
N THR A 34 -13.78 2.95 -35.06
CA THR A 34 -14.91 3.48 -35.82
C THR A 34 -16.02 2.44 -35.89
N ILE A 35 -17.25 2.85 -35.56
CA ILE A 35 -18.45 2.03 -35.63
C ILE A 35 -19.51 2.81 -36.43
N GLY A 36 -19.82 2.33 -37.63
CA GLY A 36 -20.61 3.10 -38.59
C GLY A 36 -19.93 4.45 -38.88
N GLU A 37 -20.63 5.56 -38.62
CA GLU A 37 -20.09 6.92 -38.79
C GLU A 37 -19.52 7.52 -37.49
N ARG A 38 -19.55 6.77 -36.39
CA ARG A 38 -19.14 7.24 -35.06
C ARG A 38 -17.72 6.82 -34.75
N SER A 39 -16.95 7.71 -34.13
CA SER A 39 -15.56 7.47 -33.74
C SER A 39 -15.41 7.49 -32.21
N PHE A 40 -14.68 6.52 -31.69
CA PHE A 40 -14.40 6.32 -30.28
C PHE A 40 -12.89 6.21 -30.06
N SER A 41 -12.40 6.73 -28.94
CA SER A 41 -11.05 6.45 -28.48
C SER A 41 -11.10 5.26 -27.54
N VAL A 42 -10.15 4.34 -27.71
CA VAL A 42 -10.01 3.17 -26.87
C VAL A 42 -8.66 3.24 -26.20
N ARG A 43 -8.62 3.14 -24.87
CA ARG A 43 -7.40 3.15 -24.08
C ARG A 43 -7.31 1.90 -23.23
N TYR A 44 -6.08 1.47 -22.95
CA TYR A 44 -5.80 0.34 -22.08
C TYR A 44 -5.07 0.80 -20.81
N GLN A 45 -5.51 0.30 -19.65
CA GLN A 45 -4.89 0.52 -18.36
C GLN A 45 -4.31 -0.79 -17.84
N SER A 46 -2.98 -0.92 -17.94
CA SER A 46 -2.28 -2.18 -17.63
C SER A 46 -2.34 -2.60 -16.17
N ALA A 47 -2.46 -1.65 -15.23
CA ALA A 47 -2.48 -1.95 -13.80
C ALA A 47 -3.65 -2.85 -13.37
N MET A 48 -4.76 -2.82 -14.11
CA MET A 48 -6.00 -3.51 -13.79
C MET A 48 -6.58 -4.30 -14.98
N ASP A 49 -5.78 -4.48 -16.04
CA ASP A 49 -6.20 -5.07 -17.33
C ASP A 49 -7.55 -4.53 -17.84
N ALA A 50 -7.76 -3.21 -17.75
CA ALA A 50 -9.03 -2.58 -18.09
C ALA A 50 -8.95 -1.71 -19.35
N PHE A 51 -10.07 -1.64 -20.05
CA PHE A 51 -10.25 -0.84 -21.25
C PHE A 51 -11.20 0.33 -20.94
N ILE A 52 -10.92 1.48 -21.55
CA ILE A 52 -11.77 2.68 -21.46
C ILE A 52 -12.18 3.06 -22.87
N VAL A 53 -13.47 3.35 -23.07
CA VAL A 53 -14.01 3.75 -24.37
C VAL A 53 -14.71 5.09 -24.24
N ASP A 54 -14.13 6.12 -24.85
CA ASP A 54 -14.74 7.45 -24.88
C ASP A 54 -15.17 7.83 -26.29
N PRO A 55 -16.32 8.50 -26.48
CA PRO A 55 -16.65 9.11 -27.76
C PRO A 55 -15.64 10.20 -28.11
N VAL A 56 -15.08 10.17 -29.33
CA VAL A 56 -14.17 11.22 -29.79
C VAL A 56 -15.00 12.44 -30.13
N GLN A 57 -14.92 13.49 -29.32
CA GLN A 57 -15.56 14.77 -29.60
C GLN A 57 -14.88 15.48 -30.78
N GLY A 58 -15.51 15.43 -31.96
CA GLY A 58 -15.20 16.34 -33.08
C GLY A 58 -16.16 17.53 -33.11
N GLU A 59 -16.03 18.40 -34.12
CA GLU A 59 -16.95 19.52 -34.39
C GLU A 59 -18.43 19.11 -34.62
N LEU A 60 -18.72 17.80 -34.62
CA LEU A 60 -20.02 17.20 -34.93
C LEU A 60 -20.98 17.07 -33.73
N TYR A 61 -20.54 17.23 -32.48
CA TYR A 61 -21.43 17.08 -31.31
C TYR A 61 -22.24 18.35 -30.98
N SER A 62 -21.83 19.50 -31.50
CA SER A 62 -22.48 20.79 -31.27
C SER A 62 -23.84 20.92 -31.96
N GLY A 63 -24.18 20.02 -32.89
CA GLY A 63 -25.45 19.99 -33.62
C GLY A 63 -26.34 18.77 -33.36
N LEU A 64 -25.91 17.85 -32.50
CA LEU A 64 -26.69 16.64 -32.20
C LEU A 64 -27.84 16.94 -31.22
N SER A 65 -28.95 16.26 -31.42
CA SER A 65 -30.02 16.21 -30.42
C SER A 65 -29.55 15.51 -29.15
N HIS A 66 -30.19 15.80 -28.01
CA HIS A 66 -29.94 15.10 -26.75
C HIS A 66 -30.07 13.57 -26.88
N THR A 67 -30.99 13.11 -27.71
CA THR A 67 -31.21 11.68 -27.97
C THR A 67 -30.01 11.05 -28.69
N GLU A 68 -29.50 11.69 -29.73
CA GLU A 68 -28.34 11.19 -30.48
C GLU A 68 -27.08 11.15 -29.62
N LEU A 69 -26.87 12.16 -28.76
CA LEU A 69 -25.77 12.18 -27.82
C LEU A 69 -25.88 11.03 -26.80
N ALA A 70 -27.07 10.81 -26.25
CA ALA A 70 -27.33 9.69 -25.34
C ALA A 70 -27.06 8.34 -26.01
N ASP A 71 -27.46 8.17 -27.28
CA ASP A 71 -27.21 6.94 -28.02
C ASP A 71 -25.72 6.69 -28.30
N ILE A 72 -24.93 7.75 -28.47
CA ILE A 72 -23.47 7.64 -28.62
C ILE A 72 -22.82 7.21 -27.31
N ILE A 73 -23.22 7.81 -26.19
CA ILE A 73 -22.69 7.48 -24.87
C ILE A 73 -23.03 6.02 -24.52
N ARG A 74 -24.28 5.60 -24.71
CA ARG A 74 -24.70 4.22 -24.46
C ARG A 74 -23.95 3.20 -25.32
N LEU A 75 -23.56 3.59 -26.53
CA LEU A 75 -22.75 2.76 -27.39
C LEU A 75 -21.31 2.63 -26.87
N ALA A 76 -20.71 3.73 -26.42
CA ALA A 76 -19.40 3.71 -25.77
C ALA A 76 -19.40 2.82 -24.53
N ASP A 77 -20.38 3.00 -23.63
CA ASP A 77 -20.56 2.19 -22.42
C ASP A 77 -20.73 0.71 -22.76
N SER A 78 -21.52 0.39 -23.80
CA SER A 78 -21.73 -0.98 -24.22
C SER A 78 -20.45 -1.64 -24.73
N VAL A 79 -19.63 -0.92 -25.51
CA VAL A 79 -18.34 -1.43 -26.00
C VAL A 79 -17.34 -1.56 -24.86
N GLU A 80 -17.27 -0.58 -23.95
CA GLU A 80 -16.43 -0.64 -22.75
C GLU A 80 -16.75 -1.89 -21.93
N ASN A 81 -18.03 -2.11 -21.63
CA ASN A 81 -18.47 -3.26 -20.86
C ASN A 81 -18.08 -4.57 -21.56
N GLN A 82 -18.23 -4.66 -22.88
CA GLN A 82 -17.84 -5.85 -23.64
C GLN A 82 -16.33 -6.12 -23.59
N LEU A 83 -15.50 -5.08 -23.70
CA LEU A 83 -14.05 -5.21 -23.56
C LEU A 83 -13.62 -5.58 -22.14
N ASN A 84 -14.40 -5.22 -21.12
CA ASN A 84 -14.15 -5.48 -19.71
C ASN A 84 -14.94 -6.68 -19.14
N GLY A 85 -15.35 -7.63 -20.01
CA GLY A 85 -16.00 -8.87 -19.57
C GLY A 85 -17.39 -8.69 -18.94
N GLY A 86 -18.09 -7.62 -19.29
CA GLY A 86 -19.43 -7.27 -18.83
C GLY A 86 -19.48 -6.13 -17.80
N ASN A 87 -18.33 -5.61 -17.35
CA ASN A 87 -18.23 -4.61 -16.28
C ASN A 87 -17.85 -3.24 -16.83
N SER A 88 -18.30 -2.16 -16.20
CA SER A 88 -17.77 -0.84 -16.54
C SER A 88 -16.31 -0.70 -16.07
N PHE A 89 -15.57 0.24 -16.64
CA PHE A 89 -14.24 0.57 -16.15
C PHE A 89 -14.26 0.90 -14.65
N LEU A 90 -15.30 1.60 -14.17
CA LEU A 90 -15.44 1.97 -12.77
C LEU A 90 -15.62 0.76 -11.84
N ASP A 91 -16.30 -0.29 -12.31
CA ASP A 91 -16.45 -1.55 -11.55
C ASP A 91 -15.11 -2.28 -11.43
N VAL A 92 -14.35 -2.36 -12.53
CA VAL A 92 -13.01 -2.95 -12.55
C VAL A 92 -12.07 -2.15 -11.65
N PHE A 93 -12.09 -0.82 -11.76
CA PHE A 93 -11.32 0.09 -10.92
C PHE A 93 -11.63 -0.07 -9.43
N SER A 94 -12.92 -0.13 -9.08
CA SER A 94 -13.37 -0.29 -7.69
C SER A 94 -12.89 -1.62 -7.10
N THR A 95 -12.94 -2.69 -7.90
CA THR A 95 -12.44 -4.01 -7.52
C THR A 95 -10.94 -3.99 -7.27
N TYR A 96 -10.18 -3.41 -8.21
CA TYR A 96 -8.72 -3.27 -8.08
C TYR A 96 -8.34 -2.47 -6.83
N MET A 97 -8.98 -1.34 -6.59
CA MET A 97 -8.71 -0.51 -5.40
C MET A 97 -9.04 -1.26 -4.10
N GLY A 98 -10.12 -2.04 -4.07
CA GLY A 98 -10.46 -2.89 -2.94
C GLY A 98 -9.37 -3.93 -2.64
N GLN A 99 -8.81 -4.56 -3.68
CA GLN A 99 -7.70 -5.50 -3.53
C GLN A 99 -6.44 -4.82 -3.00
N VAL A 100 -6.03 -3.68 -3.58
CA VAL A 100 -4.85 -2.92 -3.14
C VAL A 100 -4.97 -2.50 -1.67
N ILE A 101 -6.13 -2.01 -1.25
CA ILE A 101 -6.37 -1.63 0.15
C ILE A 101 -6.32 -2.86 1.06
N SER A 102 -6.94 -3.96 0.65
CA SER A 102 -6.95 -5.21 1.41
C SER A 102 -5.53 -5.77 1.60
N GLU A 103 -4.74 -5.84 0.53
CA GLU A 103 -3.34 -6.27 0.57
C GLU A 103 -2.49 -5.39 1.48
N PHE A 104 -2.67 -4.07 1.40
CA PHE A 104 -2.01 -3.12 2.29
C PHE A 104 -2.35 -3.38 3.77
N MET A 105 -3.64 -3.56 4.08
CA MET A 105 -4.10 -3.84 5.45
C MET A 105 -3.55 -5.19 5.96
N HIS A 106 -3.66 -6.26 5.17
CA HIS A 106 -3.15 -7.58 5.55
C HIS A 106 -1.62 -7.61 5.74
N SER A 107 -0.88 -6.85 4.93
CA SER A 107 0.58 -6.73 5.11
C SER A 107 0.94 -6.05 6.42
N ASN A 108 0.14 -5.07 6.85
CA ASN A 108 0.33 -4.38 8.13
C ASN A 108 -0.04 -5.27 9.32
N ASP A 109 -1.14 -6.02 9.25
CA ASP A 109 -1.54 -6.94 10.31
C ASP A 109 -0.44 -7.99 10.59
N ASN A 110 0.10 -8.61 9.54
CA ASN A 110 1.21 -9.57 9.67
C ASN A 110 2.46 -8.94 10.29
N ARG A 111 2.78 -7.69 9.93
CA ARG A 111 3.91 -6.95 10.50
C ARG A 111 3.70 -6.61 11.97
N ILE A 112 2.50 -6.12 12.32
CA ILE A 112 2.12 -5.81 13.70
C ILE A 112 2.22 -7.07 14.56
N GLU A 113 1.69 -8.20 14.08
CA GLU A 113 1.74 -9.47 14.81
C GLU A 113 3.19 -9.93 15.08
N LEU A 114 4.07 -9.84 14.08
CA LEU A 114 5.50 -10.16 14.24
C LEU A 114 6.19 -9.24 15.23
N LEU A 115 5.91 -7.93 15.17
CA LEU A 115 6.46 -6.93 16.09
C LEU A 115 5.98 -7.17 17.52
N GLN A 116 4.69 -7.47 17.73
CA GLN A 116 4.14 -7.79 19.06
C GLN A 116 4.80 -9.05 19.64
N ARG A 117 4.94 -10.12 18.83
CA ARG A 117 5.65 -11.33 19.25
C ARG A 117 7.10 -11.03 19.65
N ARG A 118 7.81 -10.24 18.85
CA ARG A 118 9.20 -9.85 19.14
C ARG A 118 9.28 -8.99 20.40
N LEU A 119 8.39 -8.02 20.56
CA LEU A 119 8.30 -7.14 21.73
C LEU A 119 8.14 -7.98 22.99
N HIS A 120 7.13 -8.85 23.05
CA HIS A 120 6.91 -9.72 24.21
C HIS A 120 8.09 -10.64 24.51
N SER A 121 8.78 -11.14 23.48
CA SER A 121 9.99 -11.98 23.66
C SER A 121 11.20 -11.21 24.19
N CYS A 122 11.28 -9.90 23.95
CA CYS A 122 12.37 -9.03 24.39
C CYS A 122 12.05 -8.31 25.71
N SER A 123 10.78 -8.27 26.13
CA SER A 123 10.34 -7.66 27.38
C SER A 123 10.87 -8.41 28.60
N PHE A 124 11.28 -7.65 29.62
CA PHE A 124 11.81 -8.19 30.88
C PHE A 124 11.33 -7.37 32.08
N LEU A 125 11.42 -7.95 33.28
CA LEU A 125 11.16 -7.22 34.53
C LEU A 125 12.33 -6.29 34.82
N VAL A 126 12.05 -5.01 35.01
CA VAL A 126 13.07 -4.01 35.35
C VAL A 126 13.35 -4.10 36.84
N ASN A 127 14.58 -4.45 37.20
CA ASN A 127 15.01 -4.54 38.59
C ASN A 127 16.01 -3.42 38.90
N ILE A 128 15.54 -2.35 39.54
CA ILE A 128 16.34 -1.16 39.86
C ILE A 128 17.51 -1.52 40.80
N GLU A 129 17.35 -2.51 41.68
CA GLU A 129 18.35 -2.88 42.68
C GLU A 129 19.58 -3.59 42.07
N GLU A 130 19.37 -4.34 40.99
CA GLU A 130 20.44 -4.99 40.20
C GLU A 130 21.09 -4.03 39.19
N MET A 131 20.43 -2.92 38.91
CA MET A 131 20.72 -2.02 37.83
C MET A 131 21.34 -0.75 38.42
N SER A 132 22.66 -0.74 38.62
CA SER A 132 23.44 0.42 39.14
C SER A 132 23.50 1.60 38.14
N TYR A 133 22.35 2.01 37.61
CA TYR A 133 22.22 3.02 36.56
C TYR A 133 21.77 4.36 37.13
N ILE A 134 21.82 5.36 36.26
CA ILE A 134 21.28 6.69 36.50
C ILE A 134 19.75 6.60 36.31
N ASP A 135 18.94 7.09 37.27
CA ASP A 135 17.47 6.99 37.26
C ASP A 135 16.87 7.54 35.95
N GLU A 136 17.44 8.61 35.40
CA GLU A 136 17.02 9.23 34.15
C GLU A 136 17.16 8.29 32.94
N ALA A 137 18.16 7.39 32.93
CA ALA A 137 18.37 6.44 31.83
C ALA A 137 17.33 5.32 31.82
N LEU A 138 16.70 5.04 32.96
CA LEU A 138 15.65 4.03 33.12
C LEU A 138 14.24 4.57 32.87
N GLN A 139 14.10 5.88 32.67
CA GLN A 139 12.80 6.50 32.42
C GLN A 139 12.33 6.20 31.00
N CYS A 140 11.13 5.62 30.89
CA CYS A 140 10.50 5.39 29.59
C CYS A 140 10.17 6.74 28.92
N PRO A 141 10.62 7.00 27.68
CA PRO A 141 10.34 8.25 26.98
C PRO A 141 8.85 8.50 26.70
N ILE A 142 8.00 7.47 26.75
CA ILE A 142 6.56 7.59 26.49
C ILE A 142 5.80 7.91 27.79
N THR A 143 6.01 7.09 28.83
CA THR A 143 5.25 7.20 30.09
C THR A 143 5.87 8.18 31.07
N LEU A 144 7.13 8.58 30.84
CA LEU A 144 7.92 9.41 31.72
C LEU A 144 8.06 8.79 33.13
N ALA A 145 8.07 7.47 33.21
CA ALA A 145 8.25 6.71 34.45
C ALA A 145 9.15 5.50 34.21
N ILE A 146 9.75 4.96 35.28
CA ILE A 146 10.48 3.69 35.21
C ILE A 146 9.45 2.56 35.06
N PRO A 147 9.47 1.78 33.98
CA PRO A 147 8.47 0.75 33.75
C PRO A 147 8.72 -0.49 34.63
N GLN A 148 7.66 -1.19 35.04
CA GLN A 148 7.79 -2.48 35.73
C GLN A 148 8.27 -3.58 34.76
N ARG A 149 7.69 -3.59 33.56
CA ARG A 149 8.12 -4.45 32.44
C ARG A 149 8.59 -3.57 31.31
N GLY A 150 9.87 -3.70 31.00
CA GLY A 150 10.56 -2.86 30.04
C GLY A 150 11.05 -3.65 28.83
N VAL A 151 11.24 -2.96 27.73
CA VAL A 151 11.85 -3.49 26.51
C VAL A 151 12.83 -2.46 25.96
N PHE A 152 14.00 -2.91 25.50
CA PHE A 152 14.94 -2.02 24.83
C PHE A 152 14.58 -1.86 23.36
N LEU A 153 14.55 -0.60 22.93
CA LEU A 153 14.33 -0.23 21.54
C LEU A 153 15.47 0.68 21.09
N ARG A 154 16.09 0.38 19.95
CA ARG A 154 17.08 1.27 19.32
C ARG A 154 16.43 2.58 18.95
N ASN A 155 17.11 3.69 19.21
CA ASN A 155 16.55 5.03 18.98
C ASN A 155 16.26 5.33 17.48
N ALA A 156 16.88 4.59 16.57
CA ALA A 156 16.70 4.62 15.13
C ALA A 156 17.20 3.31 14.49
N GLU A 157 16.88 3.08 13.22
CA GLU A 157 17.39 1.92 12.48
C GLU A 157 18.92 1.98 12.40
N GLY A 158 19.59 0.88 12.75
CA GLY A 158 21.06 0.85 12.80
C GLY A 158 21.71 1.65 13.94
N SER A 159 20.94 2.35 14.79
CA SER A 159 21.48 3.01 15.99
C SER A 159 22.09 1.99 16.95
N ARG A 160 23.26 2.31 17.48
CA ARG A 160 23.86 1.56 18.60
C ARG A 160 23.23 1.96 19.93
N VAL A 161 22.60 3.13 20.02
CA VAL A 161 21.95 3.59 21.25
C VAL A 161 20.54 3.04 21.32
N CYS A 162 20.20 2.44 22.47
CA CYS A 162 18.88 1.95 22.82
C CYS A 162 18.34 2.70 24.04
N SER A 163 17.02 2.82 24.13
CA SER A 163 16.32 3.39 25.30
C SER A 163 15.36 2.35 25.87
N LEU A 164 15.10 2.43 27.17
CA LEU A 164 14.15 1.57 27.84
C LEU A 164 12.73 2.11 27.61
N TYR A 165 11.82 1.26 27.14
CA TYR A 165 10.41 1.61 26.96
C TYR A 165 9.52 0.70 27.80
N ASP A 166 8.38 1.22 28.23
CA ASP A 166 7.31 0.43 28.84
C ASP A 166 6.69 -0.51 27.80
N GLU A 167 6.59 -1.80 28.14
CA GLU A 167 6.05 -2.83 27.25
C GLU A 167 4.66 -2.48 26.70
N MET A 168 3.76 -2.04 27.58
CA MET A 168 2.37 -1.76 27.22
C MET A 168 2.25 -0.47 26.41
N ALA A 169 3.03 0.55 26.76
CA ALA A 169 3.07 1.80 26.01
C ALA A 169 3.60 1.58 24.59
N LEU A 170 4.69 0.82 24.44
CA LEU A 170 5.25 0.53 23.12
C LEU A 170 4.35 -0.42 22.30
N SER A 171 3.71 -1.40 22.95
CA SER A 171 2.73 -2.27 22.30
C SER A 171 1.57 -1.49 21.70
N ARG A 172 1.05 -0.46 22.40
CA ARG A 172 0.02 0.44 21.85
C ARG A 172 0.51 1.20 20.61
N ILE A 173 1.71 1.76 20.65
CA ILE A 173 2.31 2.44 19.48
C ILE A 173 2.42 1.49 18.28
N ILE A 174 2.84 0.25 18.48
CA ILE A 174 2.93 -0.75 17.41
C ILE A 174 1.55 -1.09 16.83
N ASN A 175 0.53 -1.27 17.68
CA ASN A 175 -0.84 -1.57 17.23
C ASN A 175 -1.47 -0.42 16.44
N ASP A 176 -1.16 0.81 16.81
CA ASP A 176 -1.66 1.99 16.11
C ASP A 176 -0.92 2.26 14.77
N GLY A 177 -0.01 1.36 14.36
CA GLY A 177 0.81 1.51 13.15
C GLY A 177 1.76 2.71 13.20
N MET A 178 2.04 3.19 14.42
CA MET A 178 2.77 4.43 14.63
C MET A 178 4.28 4.25 14.49
N HIS A 179 4.94 5.37 14.18
CA HIS A 179 6.38 5.44 13.99
C HIS A 179 7.13 5.56 15.33
N HIS A 180 8.41 5.24 15.34
CA HIS A 180 9.30 5.32 16.50
C HIS A 180 9.19 6.71 17.19
N PRO A 181 9.03 6.78 18.52
CA PRO A 181 8.78 8.05 19.23
C PRO A 181 9.86 9.12 19.02
N LEU A 182 11.12 8.70 18.89
CA LEU A 182 12.28 9.57 18.69
C LEU A 182 12.58 9.82 17.19
N SER A 183 13.01 8.80 16.44
CA SER A 183 13.42 8.96 15.03
C SER A 183 12.28 9.22 14.04
N ARG A 184 11.02 8.95 14.40
CA ARG A 184 9.86 8.95 13.48
C ARG A 184 9.98 7.97 12.31
N GLU A 185 10.87 7.00 12.39
CA GLU A 185 10.97 5.90 11.42
C GLU A 185 9.96 4.79 11.74
N PRO A 186 9.51 3.97 10.77
CA PRO A 186 8.71 2.79 11.05
C PRO A 186 9.46 1.85 12.00
N ILE A 187 8.79 1.37 13.05
CA ILE A 187 9.40 0.43 13.99
C ILE A 187 9.63 -0.91 13.28
N THR A 188 10.85 -1.43 13.37
CA THR A 188 11.25 -2.70 12.77
C THR A 188 11.65 -3.73 13.83
N LEU A 189 11.76 -4.99 13.41
CA LEU A 189 12.19 -6.08 14.30
C LEU A 189 13.63 -5.92 14.82
N SER A 190 14.51 -5.31 14.02
CA SER A 190 15.92 -5.05 14.37
C SER A 190 16.07 -3.96 15.42
N MET A 191 15.10 -3.06 15.55
CA MET A 191 15.08 -2.06 16.61
C MET A 191 14.78 -2.68 17.98
N LEU A 192 14.02 -3.78 18.06
CA LEU A 192 13.69 -4.48 19.31
C LEU A 192 14.84 -5.38 19.76
N VAL A 193 15.48 -4.99 20.85
CA VAL A 193 16.71 -5.59 21.35
C VAL A 193 16.43 -6.34 22.65
N ALA A 194 16.96 -7.55 22.77
CA ALA A 194 16.85 -8.33 24.00
C ALA A 194 17.67 -7.68 25.13
N ARG A 195 17.28 -7.91 26.39
CA ARG A 195 17.95 -7.33 27.57
C ARG A 195 19.47 -7.52 27.53
N GLU A 196 19.92 -8.71 27.18
CA GLU A 196 21.34 -9.13 27.23
C GLU A 196 22.19 -8.47 26.13
N GLN A 197 21.54 -7.85 25.15
CA GLN A 197 22.19 -7.25 24.00
C GLN A 197 22.37 -5.73 24.13
N CYS A 198 21.79 -5.09 25.14
CA CYS A 198 21.81 -3.65 25.35
C CYS A 198 22.34 -3.35 26.76
N GLU A 199 23.57 -2.84 26.87
CA GLU A 199 24.29 -2.62 28.13
C GLU A 199 24.50 -1.11 28.35
N PHE A 200 24.51 -0.67 29.61
CA PHE A 200 24.73 0.73 29.94
C PHE A 200 26.20 1.10 29.78
N ASP A 201 26.49 2.08 28.92
CA ASP A 201 27.83 2.63 28.77
C ASP A 201 27.98 3.87 29.66
N CYS A 202 28.69 3.72 30.78
CA CYS A 202 28.95 4.81 31.72
C CYS A 202 29.74 5.98 31.12
N SER A 203 30.49 5.76 30.04
CA SER A 203 31.26 6.83 29.38
C SER A 203 30.38 7.74 28.53
N ILE A 204 29.28 7.19 28.00
CA ILE A 204 28.33 7.90 27.13
C ILE A 204 27.06 8.30 27.92
N GLY A 205 26.77 7.63 29.03
CA GLY A 205 25.56 7.84 29.82
C GLY A 205 24.29 7.27 29.20
N HIS A 206 24.43 6.33 28.26
CA HIS A 206 23.32 5.74 27.51
C HIS A 206 23.47 4.23 27.39
N PHE A 207 22.35 3.53 27.17
CA PHE A 207 22.41 2.12 26.82
C PHE A 207 22.84 1.96 25.36
N THR A 208 23.77 1.03 25.15
CA THR A 208 24.28 0.72 23.82
C THR A 208 24.20 -0.76 23.52
N VAL A 209 23.89 -1.10 22.28
CA VAL A 209 23.88 -2.47 21.80
C VAL A 209 25.32 -2.97 21.80
N ARG A 210 25.55 -4.15 22.40
CA ARG A 210 26.82 -4.84 22.30
C ARG A 210 27.19 -4.98 20.83
N SER A 211 28.39 -4.53 20.47
CA SER A 211 28.93 -4.86 19.17
C SER A 211 29.14 -6.38 19.16
N ASP A 212 28.53 -7.10 18.22
CA ASP A 212 28.99 -8.45 17.92
C ASP A 212 30.49 -8.31 17.61
N CYS A 213 31.35 -8.83 18.49
CA CYS A 213 32.75 -9.03 18.17
C CYS A 213 32.81 -10.09 17.07
N TYR A 214 32.55 -9.71 15.81
CA TYR A 214 33.10 -10.42 14.68
C TYR A 214 34.61 -10.28 14.82
N SER A 215 35.19 -11.31 15.41
CA SER A 215 36.61 -11.52 15.49
C SER A 215 37.11 -11.60 14.04
N VAL A 216 38.00 -10.69 13.68
CA VAL A 216 38.84 -10.78 12.48
C VAL A 216 39.75 -11.99 12.61
#